data_AF-A0A975Q345-F1
#
_entry.id   AF-A0A975Q345-F1
#
_cell.length_a   1.000
_cell.length_b   1.000
_cell.length_c   1.000
_cell.angle_alpha   90.00
_cell.angle_beta   90.00
_cell.angle_gamma   90.00
#
_symmetry.space_group_name_H-M   'P 1'
#
loop_
_entity.id
_entity.type
_entity.pdbx_description
1 polymer ?
#
loop_
_entity_poly.entity_id
_entity_poly.type
_entity_poly.pdbx_seq_one_letter_code
_entity_poly.pdbx_strand_id
1 'polypeptide(L)'
;MASVQENGWSLHYTIGRVLAAKVRPGDIVQMPGGRGDLMVLGGRAPQRANDRGSVLVRDPLAESSDGMEMPLRALGMVWISAAGGWSEIPA
;
A
#
# COMPACT_ATOMS: atom_id res chain seq x y z
N MET A 1 -10.29 2.39 11.60
CA MET A 1 -10.23 1.87 10.21
C MET A 1 -9.09 2.57 9.51
N ALA A 2 -8.08 1.82 9.03
CA ALA A 2 -7.00 2.40 8.23
C ALA A 2 -7.57 2.82 6.87
N SER A 3 -7.35 4.06 6.47
CA SER A 3 -7.89 4.58 5.21
C SER A 3 -6.88 4.37 4.09
N VAL A 4 -7.35 4.06 2.88
CA VAL A 4 -6.52 4.10 1.64
C VAL A 4 -6.49 5.51 1.03
N GLN A 5 -7.11 6.48 1.69
CA GLN A 5 -7.09 7.89 1.37
C GLN A 5 -6.95 8.73 2.64
N GLU A 6 -5.86 9.47 2.79
CA GLU A 6 -5.55 10.20 4.04
C GLU A 6 -4.82 11.51 3.71
N ASN A 7 -5.24 12.63 4.31
CA ASN A 7 -4.60 13.94 4.15
C ASN A 7 -4.35 14.37 2.69
N GLY A 8 -5.28 14.06 1.78
CA GLY A 8 -5.14 14.36 0.35
C GLY A 8 -4.21 13.40 -0.41
N TRP A 9 -3.74 12.34 0.24
CA TRP A 9 -3.03 11.24 -0.41
C TRP A 9 -3.99 10.13 -0.80
N SER A 10 -3.66 9.41 -1.87
CA SER A 10 -4.35 8.20 -2.31
C SER A 10 -3.33 7.09 -2.58
N LEU A 11 -3.66 5.86 -2.21
CA LEU A 11 -2.79 4.70 -2.40
C LEU A 11 -3.07 4.06 -3.76
N HIS A 12 -2.01 3.73 -4.52
CA HIS A 12 -2.10 3.14 -5.85
C HIS A 12 -1.15 1.95 -6.01
N TYR A 13 -1.57 1.00 -6.83
CA TYR A 13 -0.75 -0.09 -7.35
C TYR A 13 0.20 0.40 -8.45
N THR A 14 1.38 -0.17 -8.49
CA THR A 14 2.36 -0.01 -9.55
C THR A 14 2.76 -1.35 -10.15
N ILE A 15 2.99 -1.34 -11.48
CA ILE A 15 3.61 -2.44 -12.20
C ILE A 15 4.93 -1.92 -12.75
N GLY A 16 6.04 -2.32 -12.12
CA GLY A 16 7.33 -1.70 -12.37
C GLY A 16 7.29 -0.21 -12.02
N ARG A 17 7.38 0.66 -13.04
CA ARG A 17 7.35 2.12 -12.89
C ARG A 17 6.01 2.76 -13.32
N VAL A 18 5.01 1.95 -13.66
CA VAL A 18 3.73 2.43 -14.19
C VAL A 18 2.65 2.37 -13.11
N LEU A 19 1.86 3.44 -13.01
CA LEU A 19 0.66 3.46 -12.17
C LEU A 19 -0.43 2.58 -12.79
N ALA A 20 -0.89 1.57 -12.07
CA ALA A 20 -1.87 0.62 -12.58
C ALA A 20 -3.30 1.00 -12.15
N ALA A 21 -3.55 1.12 -10.84
CA ALA A 21 -4.89 1.33 -10.30
C ALA A 21 -4.88 1.89 -8.87
N LYS A 22 -6.00 2.47 -8.43
CA LYS A 22 -6.22 2.84 -7.03
C LYS A 22 -6.42 1.60 -6.16
N VAL A 23 -5.79 1.57 -4.99
CA VAL A 23 -5.97 0.52 -3.99
C VAL A 23 -7.25 0.74 -3.20
N ARG A 24 -7.94 -0.35 -2.86
CA ARG A 24 -9.12 -0.38 -1.98
C ARG A 24 -8.89 -1.37 -0.83
N PRO A 25 -9.47 -1.11 0.36
CA PRO A 25 -9.53 -2.14 1.40
C PRO A 25 -10.25 -3.37 0.86
N GLY A 26 -9.64 -4.53 1.08
CA GLY A 26 -10.08 -5.83 0.62
C GLY A 26 -9.46 -6.30 -0.70
N ASP A 27 -8.71 -5.45 -1.40
CA ASP A 27 -7.97 -5.89 -2.58
C ASP A 27 -6.91 -6.92 -2.19
N ILE A 28 -6.71 -7.92 -3.06
CA ILE A 28 -5.72 -8.98 -2.88
C ILE A 28 -4.45 -8.66 -3.66
N VAL A 29 -3.31 -8.81 -2.99
CA VAL A 29 -1.97 -8.54 -3.52
C VAL A 29 -1.18 -9.83 -3.53
N GLN A 30 -0.73 -10.24 -4.71
CA GLN A 30 0.09 -11.44 -4.85
C GLN A 30 1.55 -11.09 -4.52
N MET A 31 2.14 -11.82 -3.58
CA MET A 31 3.54 -11.60 -3.22
C MET A 31 4.48 -12.20 -4.27
N PRO A 32 5.50 -11.44 -4.73
CA PRO A 32 6.55 -12.00 -5.58
C PRO A 32 7.23 -13.20 -4.91
N GLY A 33 7.49 -14.26 -5.68
CA GLY A 33 8.19 -15.44 -5.19
C GLY A 33 7.31 -16.45 -4.42
N GLY A 34 5.98 -16.39 -4.56
CA GLY A 34 5.08 -17.43 -4.06
C GLY A 34 4.85 -17.40 -2.55
N ARG A 35 5.05 -16.25 -1.89
CA ARG A 35 4.85 -16.09 -0.45
C ARG A 35 3.38 -15.94 -0.01
N GLY A 36 2.44 -16.36 -0.87
CA GLY A 36 1.01 -16.23 -0.64
C GLY A 36 0.43 -14.88 -1.04
N ASP A 37 -0.88 -14.79 -0.90
CA ASP A 37 -1.69 -13.62 -1.22
C ASP A 37 -1.96 -12.81 0.05
N LEU A 38 -1.89 -11.48 -0.02
CA LEU A 38 -2.14 -10.58 1.10
C LEU A 38 -3.35 -9.70 0.80
N MET A 39 -4.25 -9.57 1.76
CA MET A 39 -5.42 -8.70 1.68
C MET A 39 -5.09 -7.32 2.26
N VAL A 40 -5.36 -6.26 1.50
CA VAL A 40 -5.21 -4.88 1.98
C VAL A 40 -6.29 -4.56 3.00
N LEU A 41 -5.90 -4.04 4.16
CA LEU A 41 -6.83 -3.51 5.16
C LEU A 41 -6.94 -1.98 5.10
N GLY A 42 -5.88 -1.32 4.63
CA GLY A 42 -5.79 0.13 4.48
C GLY A 42 -4.33 0.57 4.40
N GLY A 43 -4.05 1.83 4.72
CA GLY A 43 -2.67 2.28 4.85
C GLY A 43 -2.56 3.51 5.73
N ARG A 44 -1.33 3.99 5.85
CA ARG A 44 -0.98 5.25 6.50
C ARG A 44 -0.18 6.09 5.53
N ALA A 45 -0.70 7.27 5.19
CA ALA A 45 -0.03 8.19 4.29
C ALA A 45 1.24 8.78 4.94
N PRO A 46 2.22 9.24 4.13
CA PRO A 46 3.34 10.04 4.62
C PRO A 46 2.90 11.23 5.45
N GLN A 47 3.54 11.44 6.60
CA GLN A 47 3.23 12.58 7.48
C GLN A 47 4.33 13.65 7.49
N ARG A 48 5.54 13.34 7.02
CA ARG A 48 6.70 14.24 7.04
C ARG A 48 7.71 13.91 5.94
N ALA A 49 8.67 14.79 5.72
CA ALA A 49 9.79 14.52 4.82
C ALA A 49 10.49 13.20 5.19
N ASN A 50 10.83 12.40 4.17
CA ASN A 50 11.40 11.05 4.29
C ASN A 50 10.50 9.97 4.92
N ASP A 51 9.28 10.30 5.36
CA ASP A 51 8.26 9.29 5.63
C ASP A 51 7.65 8.83 4.30
N ARG A 52 7.64 7.52 4.07
CA ARG A 52 7.09 6.94 2.84
C ARG A 52 5.65 6.46 3.03
N GLY A 53 5.16 6.45 4.27
CA GLY A 53 3.94 5.77 4.63
C GLY A 53 4.09 4.25 4.64
N SER A 54 3.00 3.57 4.95
CA SER A 54 2.92 2.12 4.99
C SER A 54 1.53 1.65 4.52
N VAL A 55 1.44 0.35 4.25
CA VAL A 55 0.19 -0.33 3.93
C VAL A 55 -0.05 -1.40 4.99
N LEU A 56 -1.28 -1.46 5.50
CA LEU A 56 -1.70 -2.48 6.45
C LEU A 56 -2.33 -3.62 5.66
N VAL A 57 -1.82 -4.83 5.84
CA VAL A 57 -2.28 -6.02 5.13
C VAL A 57 -2.52 -7.17 6.11
N ARG A 58 -3.28 -8.18 5.70
CA ARG A 58 -3.35 -9.46 6.42
C ARG A 58 -3.24 -10.63 5.46
N ASP A 59 -2.80 -11.75 5.98
CA ASP A 59 -3.01 -13.03 5.31
C ASP A 59 -4.51 -13.40 5.42
N PRO A 60 -5.24 -13.54 4.30
CA PRO A 60 -6.66 -13.92 4.33
C PRO A 60 -6.90 -15.35 4.82
N LEU A 61 -5.87 -16.21 4.83
CA LEU A 61 -5.95 -17.59 5.28
C LEU A 61 -5.50 -17.78 6.74
N ALA A 62 -4.90 -16.76 7.35
CA ALA A 62 -4.51 -16.83 8.75
C ALA A 62 -5.74 -16.82 9.68
N GLU A 63 -5.68 -17.62 10.74
CA GLU A 63 -6.74 -17.64 11.77
C GLU A 63 -6.79 -16.33 12.57
N SER A 64 -5.67 -15.59 12.65
CA SER A 64 -5.63 -14.28 13.27
C SER A 64 -6.13 -13.19 12.32
N SER A 65 -6.93 -12.27 12.84
CA SER A 65 -7.36 -11.07 12.12
C SER A 65 -6.38 -9.90 12.24
N ASP A 66 -5.20 -10.12 12.84
CA ASP A 66 -4.21 -9.07 13.03
C ASP A 66 -3.60 -8.63 11.70
N GLY A 67 -3.63 -7.33 11.45
CA GLY A 67 -2.95 -6.72 10.31
C GLY A 67 -1.47 -6.51 10.58
N MET A 68 -0.64 -6.72 9.58
CA MET A 68 0.78 -6.37 9.57
C MET A 68 1.02 -5.15 8.69
N GLU A 69 1.82 -4.19 9.17
CA GLU A 69 2.30 -3.10 8.33
C GLU A 69 3.43 -3.58 7.41
N MET A 70 3.31 -3.24 6.13
CA MET A 70 4.33 -3.52 5.12
C MET A 70 4.80 -2.23 4.42
N PRO A 71 6.07 -2.20 3.97
CA PRO A 71 6.56 -1.10 3.16
C PRO A 71 5.98 -1.19 1.74
N LEU A 72 5.64 -0.04 1.17
CA LEU A 72 5.00 0.09 -0.15
C LEU A 72 5.78 -0.64 -1.27
N ARG A 73 7.11 -0.46 -1.32
CA ARG A 73 8.00 -1.15 -2.28
C ARG A 73 7.88 -2.67 -2.27
N ALA A 74 7.53 -3.28 -1.14
CA ALA A 74 7.40 -4.73 -1.07
C ALA A 74 6.14 -5.23 -1.78
N LEU A 75 5.14 -4.35 -1.95
CA LEU A 75 3.84 -4.67 -2.52
C LEU A 75 3.61 -4.03 -3.91
N GLY A 76 4.60 -3.29 -4.44
CA GLY A 76 4.41 -2.54 -5.68
C GLY A 76 3.31 -1.49 -5.53
N MET A 77 3.44 -0.64 -4.52
CA MET A 77 2.47 0.42 -4.24
C MET A 77 3.15 1.78 -4.07
N VAL A 78 2.36 2.84 -4.15
CA VAL A 78 2.82 4.21 -3.88
C VAL A 78 1.69 5.09 -3.36
N TRP A 79 2.00 6.00 -2.44
CA TRP A 79 1.07 7.09 -2.10
C TRP A 79 1.27 8.26 -3.05
N ILE A 80 0.17 8.79 -3.58
CA ILE A 80 0.15 9.97 -4.45
C ILE A 80 -0.67 11.06 -3.80
N SER A 81 -0.03 12.22 -3.61
CA SER A 81 -0.64 13.43 -3.09
C SER A 81 -1.46 14.11 -4.17
N ALA A 82 -2.58 14.71 -3.79
CA ALA A 82 -3.37 15.60 -4.63
C ALA A 82 -2.56 16.80 -5.17
N ALA A 83 -1.44 17.16 -4.52
CA ALA A 83 -0.52 18.19 -4.98
C ALA A 83 0.52 17.69 -6.02
N GLY A 84 0.43 16.43 -6.45
CA GLY A 84 1.33 15.84 -7.46
C GLY A 84 2.60 15.19 -6.92
N GLY A 85 2.75 15.07 -5.59
CA GLY A 85 3.89 14.40 -4.94
C GLY A 85 3.72 12.89 -4.77
N TRP A 86 4.83 12.15 -4.75
CA TRP A 86 4.89 10.69 -4.63
C TRP A 86 5.68 10.29 -3.38
N SER A 87 5.22 9.30 -2.63
CA SER A 87 5.90 8.86 -1.40
C SER A 87 7.06 7.90 -1.63
N GLU A 88 7.07 7.23 -2.78
CA GLU A 88 8.22 6.48 -3.29
C GLU A 88 8.48 6.91 -4.73
N ILE A 89 9.71 7.32 -4.99
CA ILE A 89 10.23 7.50 -6.34
C ILE A 89 10.63 6.09 -6.81
N PRO A 90 10.20 5.64 -8.00
CA PRO A 90 10.74 4.40 -8.56
C PRO A 90 12.25 4.58 -8.72
N ALA A 91 13.05 3.70 -8.11
CA ALA A 91 14.46 3.60 -8.45
C ALA A 91 14.64 3.30 -9.95
#